data_AF-A0A960CZ85-F1
#
_entry.id   AF-A0A960CZ85-F1
#
_cell.length_a   1.000
_cell.length_b   1.000
_cell.length_c   1.000
_cell.angle_alpha   90.00
_cell.angle_beta   90.00
_cell.angle_gamma   90.00
#
_symmetry.space_group_name_H-M   'P 1'
#
loop_
_entity.id
_entity.type
_entity.pdbx_description
1 polymer ?
#
loop_
_entity_poly.entity_id
_entity_poly.type
_entity_poly.pdbx_seq_one_letter_code
_entity_poly.pdbx_strand_id
1 'polypeptide(L)'
;TWALTTFTVRGVAPPKDFAEICAVASAILPPNHAAAIATAEPLGEVAFHRYPASRWRRYDKLRRFPAGIVPVGDSVASFNPTYGQGMTMSSIQAGHLRRVLGSGTTELA
;
A
#
# COMPACT_ATOMS: atom_id res chain seq x y z
N THR A 1 20.07 -6.02 -2.77
CA THR A 1 19.06 -6.27 -1.72
C THR A 1 17.72 -6.53 -2.39
N TRP A 2 16.79 -7.21 -1.73
CA TRP A 2 15.46 -7.52 -2.26
C TRP A 2 14.42 -7.37 -1.14
N ALA A 3 13.15 -7.18 -1.50
CA ALA A 3 12.06 -7.07 -0.54
C ALA A 3 11.25 -8.37 -0.50
N LEU A 4 10.93 -8.84 0.71
CA LEU A 4 9.99 -9.93 0.95
C LEU A 4 8.69 -9.35 1.50
N THR A 5 7.55 -9.79 0.97
CA THR A 5 6.25 -9.45 1.55
C THR A 5 5.41 -10.70 1.62
N THR A 6 4.92 -11.00 2.81
CA THR A 6 3.88 -12.00 3.03
C THR A 6 2.58 -11.28 3.32
N PHE A 7 1.47 -11.84 2.85
CA PHE A 7 0.15 -11.31 3.18
C PHE A 7 -0.81 -12.48 3.39
N THR A 8 -1.80 -12.24 4.24
CA THR A 8 -2.84 -13.21 4.55
C THR A 8 -4.19 -12.69 4.07
N VAL A 9 -5.09 -13.61 3.79
CA VAL A 9 -6.47 -13.30 3.35
C VAL A 9 -7.47 -13.90 4.34
N ARG A 10 -8.73 -13.47 4.27
CA ARG A 10 -9.85 -14.04 5.04
C ARG A 10 -9.67 -14.01 6.57
N GLY A 11 -8.98 -12.99 7.08
CA GLY A 11 -8.82 -12.79 8.53
C GLY A 11 -7.79 -13.70 9.19
N VAL A 12 -7.01 -14.46 8.42
CA VAL A 12 -5.85 -15.19 8.94
C VAL A 12 -4.82 -14.19 9.45
N ALA A 13 -4.30 -14.40 10.65
CA ALA A 13 -3.28 -13.52 11.22
C ALA A 13 -1.99 -13.58 10.38
N PRO A 14 -1.38 -12.43 10.02
CA PRO A 14 -0.11 -12.42 9.31
C PRO A 14 1.03 -12.90 10.22
N PRO A 15 2.13 -13.45 9.65
CA PRO A 15 3.31 -13.81 10.43
C PRO A 15 3.90 -12.58 11.11
N LYS A 16 4.37 -12.76 12.35
CA LYS A 16 4.71 -11.66 13.25
C LYS A 16 6.18 -11.23 13.21
N ASP A 17 7.03 -12.12 12.74
CA ASP A 17 8.46 -11.89 12.73
C ASP A 17 9.08 -12.65 11.56
N PHE A 18 10.39 -12.49 11.42
CA PHE A 18 11.13 -13.13 10.34
C PHE A 18 11.10 -14.67 10.45
N ALA A 19 11.08 -15.22 11.66
CA ALA A 19 11.02 -16.67 11.87
C ALA A 19 9.69 -17.25 11.39
N GLU A 20 8.56 -16.60 11.72
CA GLU A 20 7.24 -16.96 11.21
C GLU A 20 7.14 -16.78 9.69
N ILE A 21 7.78 -15.75 9.11
CA ILE A 21 7.88 -15.58 7.66
C ILE A 21 8.64 -16.75 7.01
N CYS A 22 9.76 -17.19 7.59
CA CYS A 22 10.53 -18.33 7.11
C CYS A 22 9.73 -19.65 7.20
N ALA A 23 8.92 -19.82 8.26
CA ALA A 23 8.03 -20.97 8.40
C ALA A 23 6.97 -21.00 7.30
N VAL A 24 6.34 -19.86 7.00
CA VAL A 24 5.39 -19.72 5.89
C VAL A 24 6.06 -20.00 4.55
N ALA A 25 7.24 -19.41 4.30
CA ALA A 25 8.00 -19.60 3.06
C ALA A 25 8.34 -21.08 2.82
N SER A 26 8.77 -21.80 3.86
CA SER A 26 9.07 -23.23 3.81
C SER A 26 7.86 -24.10 3.46
N ALA A 27 6.66 -23.65 3.82
CA ALA A 27 5.42 -24.39 3.56
C ALA A 27 4.87 -24.17 2.14
N ILE A 28 5.14 -23.01 1.52
CA ILE A 28 4.44 -22.60 0.27
C ILE A 28 5.36 -22.39 -0.93
N LEU A 29 6.68 -22.22 -0.73
CA LEU A 29 7.62 -21.94 -1.81
C LEU A 29 8.41 -23.19 -2.20
N PRO A 30 8.94 -23.25 -3.44
CA PRO A 30 9.90 -24.28 -3.81
C PRO A 30 11.14 -24.29 -2.91
N PRO A 31 11.78 -25.45 -2.66
CA PRO A 31 12.85 -25.60 -1.66
C PRO A 31 14.02 -24.62 -1.81
N ASN A 32 14.41 -24.31 -3.05
CA ASN A 32 15.51 -23.38 -3.32
C ASN A 32 15.18 -21.94 -2.90
N HIS A 33 13.92 -21.51 -3.01
CA HIS A 33 13.50 -20.18 -2.60
C HIS A 33 13.37 -20.09 -1.08
N ALA A 34 12.78 -21.11 -0.45
CA ALA A 34 12.71 -21.21 1.01
C ALA A 34 14.10 -21.20 1.65
N ALA A 35 15.06 -21.95 1.08
CA ALA A 35 16.45 -21.95 1.53
C ALA A 35 17.11 -20.57 1.42
N ALA A 36 16.90 -19.87 0.30
CA ALA A 36 17.45 -18.53 0.10
C ALA A 36 16.91 -17.50 1.11
N ILE A 37 15.61 -17.60 1.46
CA ILE A 37 15.00 -16.75 2.49
C ILE A 37 15.55 -17.11 3.87
N ALA A 38 15.68 -18.39 4.20
CA ALA A 38 16.14 -18.85 5.51
C ALA A 38 17.58 -18.44 5.83
N THR A 39 18.43 -18.28 4.81
CA THR A 39 19.81 -17.79 4.97
C THR A 39 19.96 -16.28 4.80
N ALA A 40 18.86 -15.54 4.61
CA ALA A 40 18.90 -14.10 4.43
C ALA A 40 19.05 -13.36 5.77
N GLU A 41 19.70 -12.21 5.73
CA GLU A 41 19.80 -11.29 6.86
C GLU A 41 18.76 -10.16 6.72
N PRO A 42 17.81 -10.01 7.66
CA PRO A 42 16.88 -8.89 7.67
C PRO A 42 17.63 -7.57 7.88
N LEU A 43 17.43 -6.61 6.96
CA LEU A 43 18.05 -5.28 7.08
C LEU A 43 17.32 -4.37 8.09
N GLY A 44 16.21 -4.82 8.67
CA GLY A 44 15.40 -4.08 9.63
C GLY A 44 14.25 -4.92 10.18
N GLU A 45 13.45 -4.32 11.06
CA GLU A 45 12.28 -4.97 11.65
C GLU A 45 11.18 -5.28 10.63
N VAL A 46 10.39 -6.31 10.89
CA VAL A 46 9.22 -6.65 10.07
C VAL A 46 8.18 -5.55 10.21
N ALA A 47 7.85 -4.91 9.09
CA ALA A 47 6.79 -3.91 9.03
C ALA A 47 5.43 -4.58 8.80
N PHE A 48 4.44 -4.19 9.59
CA PHE A 48 3.07 -4.64 9.44
C PHE A 48 2.20 -3.57 8.82
N HIS A 49 1.53 -3.95 7.74
CA HIS A 49 0.51 -3.11 7.14
C HIS A 49 -0.80 -3.89 7.02
N ARG A 50 -1.85 -3.39 7.68
CA ARG A 50 -3.17 -4.00 7.60
C ARG A 50 -4.00 -3.31 6.52
N TYR A 51 -4.31 -4.07 5.49
CA TYR A 51 -5.18 -3.65 4.40
C TYR A 51 -6.55 -4.35 4.52
N PRO A 52 -7.62 -3.66 4.93
CA PRO A 52 -8.91 -4.32 5.15
C PRO A 52 -9.66 -4.62 3.85
N ALA A 53 -9.63 -3.71 2.87
CA ALA A 53 -10.32 -3.85 1.58
C ALA A 53 -9.97 -2.73 0.60
N SER A 54 -10.21 -2.99 -0.70
CA SER A 54 -10.27 -1.95 -1.72
C SER A 54 -11.39 -0.99 -1.38
N ARG A 55 -11.04 0.29 -1.21
CA ARG A 55 -11.99 1.32 -0.85
C ARG A 55 -11.81 2.54 -1.71
N TRP A 56 -12.89 2.99 -2.33
CA TRP A 56 -12.99 4.29 -2.96
C TRP A 56 -13.92 5.18 -2.15
N ARG A 57 -13.40 6.28 -1.63
CA ARG A 57 -14.19 7.32 -0.96
C ARG A 57 -14.71 8.29 -2.00
N ARG A 58 -16.03 8.31 -2.17
CA ARG A 58 -16.75 9.09 -3.20
C ARG A 58 -16.87 10.57 -2.85
N TYR A 59 -15.74 11.23 -2.65
CA TYR A 59 -15.65 12.67 -2.42
C TYR A 59 -16.31 13.49 -3.54
N ASP A 60 -16.31 12.95 -4.76
CA ASP A 60 -17.01 13.47 -5.94
C ASP A 60 -18.53 13.58 -5.76
N LYS A 61 -19.12 12.85 -4.81
CA LYS A 61 -20.56 12.87 -4.52
C LYS A 61 -20.94 13.80 -3.37
N LEU A 62 -19.98 14.50 -2.76
CA LEU A 62 -20.30 15.43 -1.67
C LEU A 62 -21.05 16.65 -2.22
N ARG A 63 -22.20 16.97 -1.62
CA ARG A 63 -22.95 18.20 -1.90
C ARG A 63 -22.18 19.47 -1.55
N ARG A 64 -21.30 19.37 -0.55
CA ARG A 64 -20.44 20.46 -0.08
C ARG A 64 -19.11 19.85 0.34
N PHE A 65 -18.02 20.34 -0.24
CA PHE A 65 -16.67 19.92 0.13
C PHE A 65 -16.13 20.80 1.29
N PRO A 66 -15.43 20.23 2.28
CA PRO A 66 -14.80 21.03 3.33
C PRO A 66 -13.73 21.97 2.75
N ALA A 67 -13.81 23.26 3.09
CA ALA A 67 -12.84 24.24 2.63
C ALA A 67 -11.43 23.94 3.18
N GLY A 68 -10.40 24.17 2.36
CA GLY A 68 -9.00 24.03 2.74
C GLY A 68 -8.49 22.59 2.87
N ILE A 69 -9.26 21.60 2.43
CA ILE A 69 -8.86 20.18 2.44
C ILE A 69 -8.73 19.69 1.00
N VAL A 70 -7.69 18.90 0.71
CA VAL A 70 -7.52 18.22 -0.59
C VAL A 70 -7.09 16.77 -0.34
N PRO A 71 -7.98 15.78 -0.52
CA PRO A 71 -7.65 14.38 -0.32
C PRO A 71 -6.82 13.85 -1.49
N VAL A 72 -5.75 13.12 -1.18
CA VAL A 72 -4.84 12.48 -2.15
C VAL A 72 -4.43 11.07 -1.71
N GLY A 73 -3.98 10.25 -2.66
CA GLY A 73 -3.55 8.87 -2.47
C GLY A 73 -4.65 7.98 -1.88
N ASP A 74 -4.24 7.15 -0.92
CA ASP A 74 -5.10 6.19 -0.21
C ASP A 74 -6.25 6.83 0.60
N SER A 75 -6.19 8.15 0.82
CA SER A 75 -7.35 8.87 1.37
C SER A 75 -8.51 8.92 0.37
N VAL A 76 -8.25 9.02 -0.94
CA VAL A 76 -9.27 8.98 -2.00
C VAL A 76 -9.63 7.55 -2.35
N ALA A 77 -8.64 6.76 -2.77
CA ALA A 77 -8.83 5.38 -3.19
C ALA A 77 -7.64 4.54 -2.75
N SER A 78 -7.90 3.47 -2.01
CA SER A 78 -6.90 2.49 -1.60
C SER A 78 -7.15 1.19 -2.38
N PHE A 79 -6.11 0.70 -3.06
CA PHE A 79 -6.18 -0.37 -4.04
C PHE A 79 -5.62 -1.68 -3.51
N ASN A 80 -5.99 -2.80 -4.14
CA ASN A 80 -5.46 -4.10 -3.77
C ASN A 80 -3.93 -4.11 -4.03
N PRO A 81 -3.10 -4.36 -2.99
CA PRO A 81 -1.65 -4.29 -3.12
C PRO A 81 -1.07 -5.32 -4.09
N THR A 82 -1.79 -6.41 -4.39
CA THR A 82 -1.36 -7.44 -5.37
C THR A 82 -1.00 -6.86 -6.74
N TYR A 83 -1.62 -5.73 -7.14
CA TYR A 83 -1.38 -5.13 -8.45
C TYR A 83 -0.31 -4.02 -8.43
N GLY A 84 0.23 -3.63 -7.27
CA GLY A 84 1.31 -2.64 -7.18
C GLY A 84 0.94 -1.22 -7.64
N GLN A 85 -0.35 -0.88 -7.75
CA GLN A 85 -0.80 0.36 -8.39
C GLN A 85 -0.82 1.60 -7.48
N GLY A 86 -0.82 1.43 -6.16
CA GLY A 86 -1.08 2.52 -5.21
C GLY A 86 -0.10 3.70 -5.32
N MET A 87 1.21 3.42 -5.43
CA MET A 87 2.22 4.46 -5.60
C MET A 87 2.07 5.19 -6.93
N THR A 88 1.90 4.45 -8.04
CA THR A 88 1.69 5.04 -9.38
C THR A 88 0.49 5.97 -9.40
N MET A 89 -0.65 5.53 -8.85
CA MET A 89 -1.85 6.37 -8.76
C MET A 89 -1.64 7.61 -7.90
N SER A 90 -0.96 7.48 -6.76
CA SER A 90 -0.63 8.60 -5.89
C SER A 90 0.29 9.62 -6.58
N SER A 91 1.30 9.15 -7.32
CA SER A 91 2.18 10.03 -8.11
C SER A 91 1.44 10.77 -9.22
N ILE A 92 0.52 10.09 -9.93
CA ILE A 92 -0.33 10.70 -10.94
C ILE A 92 -1.18 11.81 -10.31
N GLN A 93 -1.85 11.53 -9.19
CA GLN A 93 -2.66 12.51 -8.46
C GLN A 93 -1.84 13.72 -8.01
N ALA A 94 -0.64 13.50 -7.45
CA ALA A 94 0.26 14.59 -7.06
C ALA A 94 0.69 15.45 -8.27
N GLY A 95 0.91 14.83 -9.44
CA GLY A 95 1.21 15.53 -10.68
C GLY A 95 0.05 16.41 -11.16
N HIS A 96 -1.19 15.92 -11.07
CA HIS A 96 -2.38 16.74 -11.36
C HIS A 96 -2.54 17.88 -10.37
N LEU A 97 -2.36 17.62 -9.07
CA LEU A 97 -2.43 18.65 -8.03
C LEU A 97 -1.41 19.76 -8.27
N ARG A 98 -0.15 19.41 -8.58
CA ARG A 98 0.89 20.38 -8.92
C ARG A 98 0.47 21.28 -10.08
N ARG A 99 -0.11 20.70 -11.13
CA ARG A 99 -0.54 21.46 -12.33
C ARG A 99 -1.65 22.45 -11.99
N VAL A 100 -2.65 22.03 -11.22
CA VAL A 100 -3.77 22.90 -10.79
C VAL A 100 -3.25 24.03 -9.91
N LEU A 101 -2.39 23.73 -8.93
CA LEU A 101 -1.79 24.75 -8.08
C LEU A 101 -0.95 25.77 -8.88
N GLY A 102 -0.28 25.32 -9.94
CA GLY A 102 0.48 26.20 -10.84
C GLY A 102 -0.38 27.15 -11.68
N SER A 103 -1.67 26.84 -11.88
CA SER A 103 -2.63 27.71 -12.58
C SER A 103 -3.33 28.74 -11.69
N GLY A 104 -3.02 28.78 -10.38
CA GLY A 104 -3.66 29.64 -9.40
C GLY A 104 -4.58 28.87 -8.45
N THR A 105 -5.04 29.55 -7.39
CA THR A 105 -5.77 28.93 -6.27
C THR A 105 -7.23 29.35 -6.13
N THR A 106 -7.72 30.19 -7.05
CA THR A 106 -9.02 30.87 -6.95
C THR A 106 -10.22 29.91 -6.97
N GLU A 107 -10.05 28.66 -7.44
CA GLU A 107 -11.12 27.66 -7.63
C GLU A 107 -10.73 26.26 -7.11
N LEU A 108 -9.93 26.17 -6.03
CA LEU A 108 -9.41 24.88 -5.54
C LEU A 108 -10.40 24.03 -4.71
N ALA A 109 -11.57 24.55 -4.34
CA ALA A 109 -12.59 23.83 -3.58
C ALA A 109 -13.99 24.44 -3.76
#